data_AF-A0AAP5IFG4-F1
#
_entry.id   AF-A0AAP5IFG4-F1
#
_cell.length_a   1.000
_cell.length_b   1.000
_cell.length_c   1.000
_cell.angle_alpha   90.00
_cell.angle_beta   90.00
_cell.angle_gamma   90.00
#
_symmetry.space_group_name_H-M   'P 1'
#
loop_
_entity.id
_entity.type
_entity.pdbx_description
1 polymer ?
#
loop_
_entity_poly.entity_id
_entity_poly.type
_entity_poly.pdbx_seq_one_letter_code
_entity_poly.pdbx_strand_id
1 'polypeptide(L)'
;MNVIIVGAGPAGLFLAHRLLAHSPSYTVQIYDSNKNPTDPEISQYPPRIIRLEKRNTEFGLVFGACLPRKDGSFSALIFWEPIGSKDKINPYGIATPEELQQLLHQMSRKNLPPLRLDRDQAMTFLAAQPGNEYWSECRCYHDLEGQAVIIGDAAHGMYSLLGQGCSAAIADAVALNSLLEQHGDQLSIVLPKFSQQQVKEGHAASDLSLIALTFYHRWFGFLYRVITLLWVVVLRQPSIFQRVNQVDVNYVQVLRENRLWIWLANKLRPISS
;
A
#
# COMPACT_ATOMS: atom_id res chain seq x y z
N MET A 1 25.47 -16.68 9.64
CA MET A 1 24.79 -15.74 10.55
C MET A 1 23.49 -16.37 11.07
N ASN A 2 23.12 -16.13 12.33
CA ASN A 2 21.82 -16.55 12.88
C ASN A 2 20.86 -15.36 12.83
N VAL A 3 19.75 -15.49 12.11
CA VAL A 3 18.80 -14.39 11.87
C VAL A 3 17.43 -14.78 12.40
N ILE A 4 16.82 -13.87 13.16
CA ILE A 4 15.45 -13.98 13.61
C ILE A 4 14.62 -12.95 12.86
N ILE A 5 13.53 -13.37 12.22
CA ILE A 5 12.60 -12.51 11.51
C ILE A 5 11.27 -12.55 12.27
N VAL A 6 10.80 -11.38 12.71
CA VAL A 6 9.51 -11.19 13.37
C VAL A 6 8.61 -10.38 12.45
N GLY A 7 7.47 -10.93 12.04
CA GLY A 7 6.60 -10.34 11.02
C GLY A 7 7.07 -10.67 9.60
N ALA A 8 7.05 -11.94 9.23
CA ALA A 8 7.31 -12.41 7.87
C ALA A 8 6.08 -12.28 6.96
N GLY A 9 5.67 -11.03 6.72
CA GLY A 9 4.94 -10.69 5.51
C GLY A 9 5.75 -10.99 4.23
N PRO A 10 5.26 -10.61 3.04
CA PRO A 10 5.94 -10.92 1.77
C PRO A 10 7.42 -10.52 1.74
N ALA A 11 7.77 -9.35 2.29
CA ALA A 11 9.14 -8.87 2.38
C ALA A 11 10.02 -9.72 3.32
N GLY A 12 9.51 -10.10 4.50
CA GLY A 12 10.25 -10.91 5.46
C GLY A 12 10.48 -12.34 4.96
N LEU A 13 9.49 -12.96 4.31
CA LEU A 13 9.65 -14.26 3.65
C LEU A 13 10.64 -14.19 2.48
N PHE A 14 10.56 -13.13 1.66
CA PHE A 14 11.51 -12.91 0.58
C PHE A 14 12.94 -12.74 1.12
N LEU A 15 13.12 -11.94 2.17
CA LEU A 15 14.42 -11.77 2.83
C LEU A 15 14.94 -13.09 3.40
N ALA A 16 14.10 -13.87 4.08
CA ALA A 16 14.47 -15.19 4.59
C ALA A 16 15.02 -16.10 3.49
N HIS A 17 14.30 -16.17 2.38
CA HIS A 17 14.71 -16.95 1.21
C HIS A 17 16.06 -16.48 0.64
N ARG A 18 16.26 -15.15 0.51
CA ARG A 18 17.52 -14.59 0.03
C ARG A 18 18.69 -14.86 0.97
N LEU A 19 18.48 -14.72 2.29
CA LEU A 19 19.49 -14.98 3.31
C LEU A 19 19.94 -16.46 3.31
N LEU A 20 19.00 -17.40 3.19
CA LEU A 20 19.33 -18.83 3.09
C LEU A 20 20.07 -19.17 1.79
N ALA A 21 19.74 -18.49 0.68
CA ALA A 21 20.45 -18.64 -0.58
C ALA A 21 21.85 -17.99 -0.57
N HIS A 22 22.05 -16.97 0.28
CA HIS A 22 23.29 -16.21 0.37
C HIS A 22 24.45 -17.05 0.93
N SER A 23 24.19 -17.87 1.95
CA SER A 23 25.21 -18.75 2.53
C SER A 23 24.57 -19.97 3.22
N PRO A 24 25.12 -21.19 3.02
CA PRO A 24 24.65 -22.39 3.69
C PRO A 24 24.90 -22.38 5.21
N SER A 25 25.75 -21.47 5.71
CA SER A 25 25.99 -21.30 7.16
C SER A 25 24.96 -20.39 7.84
N TYR A 26 23.99 -19.86 7.11
CA TYR A 26 22.95 -19.03 7.67
C TYR A 26 21.82 -19.89 8.25
N THR A 27 21.34 -19.51 9.43
CA THR A 27 20.14 -20.08 10.04
C THR A 27 19.11 -18.98 10.16
N VAL A 28 17.90 -19.20 9.65
CA VAL A 28 16.80 -18.24 9.73
C VAL A 28 15.64 -18.83 10.53
N GLN A 29 15.19 -18.12 11.56
CA GLN A 29 14.00 -18.43 12.34
C GLN A 29 12.93 -17.38 12.07
N ILE A 30 11.70 -17.82 11.81
CA ILE A 30 10.59 -16.94 11.44
C ILE A 30 9.48 -17.04 12.48
N TYR A 31 9.06 -15.88 12.97
CA TYR A 31 7.91 -15.71 13.86
C TYR A 31 6.88 -14.83 13.14
N ASP A 32 5.77 -15.42 12.73
CA ASP A 32 4.67 -14.70 12.08
C ASP A 32 3.32 -15.18 12.64
N SER A 33 2.34 -14.28 12.69
CA SER A 33 0.99 -14.60 13.15
C SER A 33 0.14 -15.27 12.07
N ASN A 34 0.53 -15.14 10.80
CA ASN A 34 -0.11 -15.83 9.70
C ASN A 34 0.17 -17.33 9.77
N LYS A 35 -0.86 -18.11 9.42
CA LYS A 35 -0.70 -19.54 9.23
C LYS A 35 0.25 -19.79 8.05
N ASN A 36 0.93 -20.94 8.06
CA ASN A 36 1.77 -21.36 6.93
C ASN A 36 0.98 -21.19 5.62
N PRO A 37 1.56 -20.52 4.61
CA PRO A 37 0.90 -20.35 3.33
C PRO A 37 0.59 -21.73 2.76
N THR A 38 -0.69 -22.03 2.54
CA THR A 38 -1.08 -23.18 1.75
C THR A 38 -0.75 -22.87 0.30
N ASP A 39 -0.01 -23.77 -0.36
CA ASP A 39 0.43 -23.60 -1.75
C ASP A 39 -0.78 -23.81 -2.68
N PRO A 40 -1.43 -22.77 -3.22
CA PRO A 40 -2.65 -22.98 -3.97
C PRO A 40 -2.28 -23.11 -5.44
N GLU A 41 -2.65 -24.23 -6.08
CA GLU A 41 -2.50 -24.41 -7.53
C GLU A 41 -3.00 -23.16 -8.28
N ILE A 42 -2.12 -22.57 -9.10
CA ILE A 42 -2.43 -21.39 -9.91
C ILE A 42 -2.94 -21.89 -11.25
N SER A 43 -4.25 -22.13 -11.36
CA SER A 43 -4.87 -22.60 -12.59
C SER A 43 -5.42 -21.48 -13.48
N GLN A 44 -5.69 -20.30 -12.92
CA GLN A 44 -6.25 -19.15 -13.65
C GLN A 44 -5.68 -17.81 -13.19
N TYR A 45 -5.46 -16.90 -14.16
CA TYR A 45 -5.14 -15.51 -13.88
C TYR A 45 -6.39 -14.79 -13.35
N PRO A 46 -6.30 -14.11 -12.20
CA PRO A 46 -7.46 -13.44 -11.64
C PRO A 46 -7.97 -12.32 -12.58
N PRO A 47 -9.29 -12.05 -12.64
CA PRO A 47 -9.85 -10.92 -13.38
C PRO A 47 -9.23 -9.59 -12.94
N ARG A 48 -9.18 -8.57 -13.82
CA ARG A 48 -8.55 -7.28 -13.51
C ARG A 48 -9.15 -6.64 -12.25
N ILE A 49 -8.31 -5.91 -11.48
CA ILE A 49 -8.75 -5.08 -10.34
C ILE A 49 -9.89 -4.15 -10.78
N ILE A 50 -11.00 -4.18 -10.07
CA ILE A 50 -12.14 -3.30 -10.31
C ILE A 50 -12.05 -2.12 -9.36
N ARG A 51 -11.86 -0.91 -9.90
CA ARG A 51 -11.90 0.31 -9.09
C ARG A 51 -13.34 0.70 -8.75
N LEU A 52 -13.57 1.05 -7.49
CA LEU A 52 -14.83 1.53 -6.96
C LEU A 52 -14.70 3.02 -6.60
N GLU A 53 -15.66 3.84 -6.99
CA GLU A 53 -15.69 5.26 -6.60
C GLU A 53 -17.12 5.81 -6.66
N LYS A 54 -17.53 6.53 -5.62
CA LYS A 54 -18.74 7.33 -5.59
C LYS A 54 -18.52 8.59 -4.75
N ARG A 55 -19.00 9.73 -5.25
CA ARG A 55 -19.16 10.94 -4.42
C ARG A 55 -20.61 11.07 -4.01
N ASN A 56 -20.84 11.37 -2.73
CA ASN A 56 -22.14 11.70 -2.19
C ASN A 56 -22.03 13.00 -1.38
N THR A 57 -23.08 13.83 -1.43
CA THR A 57 -23.25 15.01 -0.58
C THR A 57 -23.36 14.65 0.91
N GLU A 58 -23.87 13.45 1.24
CA GLU A 58 -24.08 13.00 2.62
C GLU A 58 -22.84 12.33 3.25
N PHE A 59 -22.06 11.58 2.46
CA PHE A 59 -20.98 10.72 2.96
C PHE A 59 -19.59 11.05 2.39
N GLY A 60 -19.47 12.17 1.66
CA GLY A 60 -18.21 12.56 1.04
C GLY A 60 -17.76 11.63 -0.08
N LEU A 61 -16.46 11.36 -0.16
CA LEU A 61 -15.89 10.44 -1.13
C LEU A 61 -15.83 9.04 -0.53
N VAL A 62 -16.48 8.09 -1.19
CA VAL A 62 -16.33 6.66 -0.92
C VAL A 62 -15.62 6.03 -2.11
N PHE A 63 -14.50 5.36 -1.88
CA PHE A 63 -13.69 4.76 -2.95
C PHE A 63 -13.12 3.42 -2.50
N GLY A 64 -12.58 2.64 -3.43
CA GLY A 64 -12.07 1.33 -3.10
C GLY A 64 -11.67 0.51 -4.31
N ALA A 65 -11.47 -0.78 -4.08
CA ALA A 65 -11.21 -1.74 -5.14
C ALA A 65 -11.76 -3.12 -4.79
N CYS A 66 -12.20 -3.86 -5.81
CA CYS A 66 -12.39 -5.29 -5.73
C CYS A 66 -11.13 -5.98 -6.26
N LEU A 67 -10.48 -6.71 -5.38
CA LEU A 67 -9.31 -7.53 -5.66
C LEU A 67 -9.78 -8.95 -6.01
N PRO A 68 -9.39 -9.48 -7.16
CA PRO A 68 -9.80 -10.80 -7.60
C PRO A 68 -9.17 -11.90 -6.74
N ARG A 69 -9.92 -12.97 -6.47
CA ARG A 69 -9.46 -14.18 -5.77
C ARG A 69 -9.35 -15.36 -6.75
N LYS A 70 -8.59 -16.39 -6.36
CA LYS A 70 -8.36 -17.59 -7.18
C LYS A 70 -9.63 -18.40 -7.47
N ASP A 71 -10.61 -18.34 -6.57
CA ASP A 71 -11.91 -19.02 -6.70
C ASP A 71 -12.90 -18.26 -7.61
N GLY A 72 -12.45 -17.20 -8.29
CA GLY A 72 -13.28 -16.34 -9.14
C GLY A 72 -14.12 -15.32 -8.37
N SER A 73 -14.09 -15.34 -7.03
CA SER A 73 -14.69 -14.31 -6.19
C SER A 73 -13.81 -13.05 -6.09
N PHE A 74 -14.29 -12.02 -5.38
CA PHE A 74 -13.53 -10.81 -5.13
C PHE A 74 -13.49 -10.49 -3.63
N SER A 75 -12.36 -9.97 -3.17
CA SER A 75 -12.25 -9.24 -1.91
C SER A 75 -12.48 -7.76 -2.18
N ALA A 76 -13.50 -7.15 -1.56
CA ALA A 76 -13.72 -5.72 -1.66
C ALA A 76 -13.01 -4.98 -0.52
N LEU A 77 -12.26 -3.94 -0.85
CA LEU A 77 -11.72 -2.96 0.08
C LEU A 77 -12.41 -1.62 -0.18
N ILE A 78 -13.01 -1.03 0.85
CA ILE A 78 -13.76 0.22 0.77
C ILE A 78 -13.16 1.20 1.77
N PHE A 79 -12.95 2.43 1.33
CA PHE A 79 -12.53 3.57 2.11
C PHE A 79 -13.63 4.62 2.08
N TRP A 80 -13.93 5.20 3.23
CA TRP A 80 -14.91 6.28 3.36
C TRP A 80 -14.46 7.23 4.46
N GLU A 81 -14.86 8.49 4.33
CA GLU A 81 -14.65 9.50 5.35
C GLU A 81 -15.98 10.26 5.54
N PRO A 82 -16.69 10.06 6.67
CA PRO A 82 -17.98 10.70 6.87
C PRO A 82 -17.82 12.22 6.98
N ILE A 83 -18.67 12.98 6.28
CA ILE A 83 -18.70 14.44 6.40
C ILE A 83 -19.46 14.81 7.68
N GLY A 84 -18.80 15.51 8.60
CA GLY A 84 -19.46 16.11 9.77
C GLY A 84 -19.88 15.12 10.86
N SER A 85 -19.51 13.83 10.74
CA SER A 85 -19.69 12.83 11.79
C SER A 85 -18.34 12.20 12.17
N LYS A 86 -18.22 11.80 13.44
CA LYS A 86 -17.11 10.98 13.95
C LYS A 86 -17.48 9.50 14.07
N ASP A 87 -18.67 9.12 13.61
CA ASP A 87 -19.18 7.76 13.74
C ASP A 87 -18.36 6.80 12.90
N LYS A 88 -17.92 5.72 13.54
CA LYS A 88 -17.10 4.66 12.94
C LYS A 88 -17.96 3.45 12.57
N ILE A 89 -19.04 3.68 11.81
CA ILE A 89 -19.94 2.62 11.33
C ILE A 89 -19.57 2.24 9.89
N ASN A 90 -19.64 0.94 9.57
CA ASN A 90 -19.31 0.37 8.27
C ASN A 90 -20.50 0.39 7.29
N PRO A 91 -20.37 1.06 6.13
CA PRO A 91 -19.92 2.44 5.98
C PRO A 91 -20.98 3.40 6.58
N TYR A 92 -20.60 4.64 6.88
CA TYR A 92 -21.52 5.60 7.52
C TYR A 92 -22.83 5.76 6.71
N GLY A 93 -23.97 5.66 7.41
CA GLY A 93 -25.31 5.77 6.81
C GLY A 93 -25.82 4.53 6.08
N ILE A 94 -25.13 3.39 6.17
CA ILE A 94 -25.58 2.10 5.64
C ILE A 94 -25.84 1.16 6.82
N ALA A 95 -27.03 0.60 6.89
CA ALA A 95 -27.46 -0.27 7.99
C ALA A 95 -27.90 -1.67 7.53
N THR A 96 -28.19 -1.85 6.23
CA THR A 96 -28.73 -3.12 5.71
C THR A 96 -27.88 -3.72 4.59
N PRO A 97 -27.89 -5.07 4.43
CA PRO A 97 -27.25 -5.73 3.29
C PRO A 97 -27.70 -5.19 1.93
N GLU A 98 -28.98 -4.83 1.80
CA GLU A 98 -29.58 -4.29 0.59
C GLU A 98 -29.01 -2.91 0.24
N GLU A 99 -28.86 -2.02 1.24
CA GLU A 99 -28.22 -0.71 1.06
C GLU A 99 -26.74 -0.86 0.69
N LEU A 100 -26.02 -1.80 1.31
CA LEU A 100 -24.61 -2.07 0.99
C LEU A 100 -24.45 -2.60 -0.45
N GLN A 101 -25.32 -3.52 -0.86
CA GLN A 101 -25.38 -4.02 -2.23
C GLN A 101 -25.69 -2.90 -3.24
N GLN A 102 -26.59 -1.98 -2.89
CA GLN A 102 -26.92 -0.82 -3.72
C GLN A 102 -25.73 0.15 -3.81
N LEU A 103 -25.03 0.40 -2.70
CA LEU A 103 -23.82 1.22 -2.69
C LEU A 103 -22.74 0.63 -3.58
N LEU A 104 -22.45 -0.67 -3.47
CA LEU A 104 -21.48 -1.35 -4.35
C LEU A 104 -21.85 -1.22 -5.82
N HIS A 105 -23.13 -1.38 -6.16
CA HIS A 105 -23.61 -1.22 -7.53
C HIS A 105 -23.37 0.21 -8.04
N GLN A 106 -23.65 1.22 -7.21
CA GLN A 106 -23.45 2.64 -7.56
C GLN A 106 -21.96 3.04 -7.64
N MET A 107 -21.08 2.39 -6.86
CA MET A 107 -19.64 2.61 -6.91
C MET A 107 -18.98 1.92 -8.12
N SER A 108 -19.59 0.85 -8.63
CA SER A 108 -19.10 0.10 -9.79
C SER A 108 -19.36 0.83 -11.10
N ARG A 109 -18.50 0.64 -12.10
CA ARG A 109 -18.72 1.20 -13.45
C ARG A 109 -19.92 0.53 -14.10
N LYS A 110 -20.77 1.32 -14.77
CA LYS A 110 -22.01 0.86 -15.45
C LYS A 110 -21.83 -0.31 -16.43
N ASN A 111 -20.62 -0.49 -16.97
CA ASN A 111 -20.33 -1.53 -17.97
C ASN A 111 -19.80 -2.84 -17.36
N LEU A 112 -19.72 -2.95 -16.03
CA LEU A 112 -19.32 -4.16 -15.35
C LEU A 112 -20.54 -5.02 -14.99
N PRO A 113 -20.43 -6.35 -15.02
CA PRO A 113 -21.43 -7.23 -14.43
C PRO A 113 -21.70 -6.82 -12.97
N PRO A 114 -22.95 -6.91 -12.51
CA PRO A 114 -23.29 -6.53 -11.14
C PRO A 114 -22.52 -7.42 -10.16
N LEU A 115 -21.68 -6.79 -9.33
CA LEU A 115 -21.03 -7.44 -8.21
C LEU A 115 -22.11 -7.90 -7.23
N ARG A 116 -22.14 -9.20 -6.91
CA ARG A 116 -23.08 -9.77 -5.95
C ARG A 116 -22.38 -9.95 -4.62
N LEU A 117 -22.95 -9.37 -3.58
CA LEU A 117 -22.53 -9.54 -2.20
C LEU A 117 -23.45 -10.57 -1.55
N ASP A 118 -22.85 -11.60 -0.98
CA ASP A 118 -23.59 -12.58 -0.18
C ASP A 118 -24.16 -11.92 1.09
N ARG A 119 -25.37 -12.32 1.50
CA ARG A 119 -26.09 -11.68 2.61
C ARG A 119 -25.34 -11.84 3.93
N ASP A 120 -24.77 -13.02 4.18
CA ASP A 120 -24.06 -13.29 5.44
C ASP A 120 -22.73 -12.53 5.47
N GLN A 121 -22.05 -12.42 4.33
CA GLN A 121 -20.87 -11.55 4.19
C GLN A 121 -21.19 -10.06 4.39
N ALA A 122 -22.32 -9.60 3.85
CA ALA A 122 -22.78 -8.23 4.07
C ALA A 122 -23.04 -7.95 5.55
N MET A 123 -23.76 -8.85 6.24
CA MET A 123 -24.00 -8.74 7.68
C MET A 123 -22.70 -8.75 8.47
N THR A 124 -21.75 -9.62 8.10
CA THR A 124 -20.42 -9.69 8.73
C THR A 124 -19.66 -8.37 8.56
N PHE A 125 -19.70 -7.78 7.36
CA PHE A 125 -19.07 -6.49 7.09
C PHE A 125 -19.70 -5.34 7.91
N LEU A 126 -21.03 -5.27 7.95
CA LEU A 126 -21.76 -4.23 8.69
C LEU A 126 -21.55 -4.33 10.21
N ALA A 127 -21.38 -5.55 10.74
CA ALA A 127 -21.10 -5.81 12.15
C ALA A 127 -19.63 -5.60 12.54
N ALA A 128 -18.71 -5.62 11.57
CA ALA A 128 -17.29 -5.42 11.84
C ALA A 128 -16.98 -3.96 12.22
N GLN A 129 -15.90 -3.76 12.97
CA GLN A 129 -15.36 -2.41 13.16
C GLN A 129 -14.51 -2.00 11.96
N PRO A 130 -14.66 -0.76 11.46
CA PRO A 130 -13.76 -0.24 10.45
C PRO A 130 -12.32 -0.20 10.95
N GLY A 131 -11.38 -0.59 10.09
CA GLY A 131 -9.96 -0.36 10.34
C GLY A 131 -9.64 1.14 10.27
N ASN A 132 -8.65 1.57 11.05
CA ASN A 132 -8.06 2.91 10.88
C ASN A 132 -6.80 2.77 10.02
N GLU A 133 -6.57 3.72 9.12
CA GLU A 133 -5.27 3.85 8.47
C GLU A 133 -4.31 4.62 9.38
N TYR A 134 -3.11 4.08 9.55
CA TYR A 134 -2.04 4.73 10.28
C TYR A 134 -0.86 4.94 9.34
N TRP A 135 -0.12 6.01 9.58
CA TRP A 135 1.15 6.25 8.94
C TRP A 135 2.22 6.41 10.02
N SER A 136 3.43 5.95 9.74
CA SER A 136 4.56 6.04 10.66
C SER A 136 5.85 6.23 9.87
N GLU A 137 6.78 6.97 10.46
CA GLU A 137 8.09 7.24 9.88
C GLU A 137 9.16 7.07 10.94
N CYS A 138 10.08 6.15 10.73
CA CYS A 138 11.28 6.03 11.55
C CYS A 138 12.43 6.85 10.94
N ARG A 139 13.26 7.45 11.79
CA ARG A 139 14.47 8.21 11.37
C ARG A 139 15.68 7.32 11.10
N CYS A 140 15.69 6.12 11.67
CA CYS A 140 16.72 5.11 11.49
C CYS A 140 16.06 3.75 11.42
N TYR A 141 16.53 2.89 10.50
CA TYR A 141 16.03 1.53 10.31
C TYR A 141 16.94 0.46 10.88
N HIS A 142 17.99 0.83 11.62
CA HIS A 142 18.90 -0.12 12.24
C HIS A 142 19.26 0.29 13.66
N ASP A 143 19.70 -0.71 14.41
CA ASP A 143 20.40 -0.57 15.67
C ASP A 143 21.60 -1.53 15.67
N LEU A 144 22.81 -0.99 15.81
CA LEU A 144 24.04 -1.79 15.83
C LEU A 144 24.23 -2.51 17.15
N GLU A 145 23.85 -1.90 18.27
CA GLU A 145 24.01 -2.49 19.60
C GLU A 145 23.02 -3.63 19.79
N GLY A 146 21.76 -3.40 19.43
CA GLY A 146 20.72 -4.43 19.42
C GLY A 146 20.80 -5.41 18.25
N GLN A 147 21.74 -5.22 17.32
CA GLN A 147 21.90 -6.03 16.09
C GLN A 147 20.58 -6.20 15.32
N ALA A 148 19.81 -5.12 15.24
CA ALA A 148 18.45 -5.14 14.71
C ALA A 148 18.33 -4.28 13.45
N VAL A 149 17.41 -4.67 12.57
CA VAL A 149 17.02 -3.92 11.39
C VAL A 149 15.50 -4.03 11.21
N ILE A 150 14.87 -2.93 10.84
CA ILE A 150 13.43 -2.87 10.54
C ILE A 150 13.24 -2.60 9.04
N ILE A 151 12.24 -3.25 8.44
CA ILE A 151 11.87 -3.13 7.03
C ILE A 151 10.35 -3.11 6.89
N GLY A 152 9.84 -2.63 5.75
CA GLY A 152 8.41 -2.56 5.46
C GLY A 152 7.64 -1.69 6.46
N ASP A 153 6.41 -2.06 6.77
CA ASP A 153 5.51 -1.27 7.63
C ASP A 153 6.07 -1.01 9.04
N ALA A 154 6.98 -1.85 9.54
CA ALA A 154 7.67 -1.60 10.80
C ALA A 154 8.61 -0.37 10.73
N ALA A 155 9.12 -0.06 9.54
CA ALA A 155 10.03 1.05 9.26
C ALA A 155 9.30 2.29 8.70
N HIS A 156 8.28 2.07 7.87
CA HIS A 156 7.52 3.12 7.17
C HIS A 156 6.07 2.71 6.86
N GLY A 157 5.21 2.74 7.87
CA GLY A 157 3.77 2.57 7.66
C GLY A 157 3.21 3.69 6.77
N MET A 158 2.55 3.34 5.67
CA MET A 158 2.04 4.30 4.68
C MET A 158 0.54 4.11 4.42
N TYR A 159 -0.10 5.16 3.88
CA TYR A 159 -1.50 5.08 3.46
C TYR A 159 -1.68 4.10 2.30
N SER A 160 -2.80 3.37 2.28
CA SER A 160 -3.06 2.33 1.26
C SER A 160 -3.41 2.88 -0.12
N LEU A 161 -3.48 4.21 -0.25
CA LEU A 161 -4.05 4.91 -1.40
C LEU A 161 -3.40 4.59 -2.75
N LEU A 162 -2.09 4.27 -2.76
CA LEU A 162 -1.36 3.87 -3.97
C LEU A 162 -1.08 2.36 -4.06
N GLY A 163 -1.39 1.59 -3.02
CA GLY A 163 -1.09 0.16 -2.98
C GLY A 163 0.41 -0.19 -3.06
N GLN A 164 1.30 0.71 -2.60
CA GLN A 164 2.76 0.53 -2.72
C GLN A 164 3.43 -0.11 -1.50
N GLY A 165 2.73 -0.26 -0.36
CA GLY A 165 3.34 -0.74 0.89
C GLY A 165 4.09 -2.07 0.73
N CYS A 166 3.46 -3.06 0.09
CA CYS A 166 4.10 -4.36 -0.16
C CYS A 166 5.33 -4.24 -1.09
N SER A 167 5.20 -3.47 -2.19
CA SER A 167 6.31 -3.25 -3.13
C SER A 167 7.49 -2.55 -2.47
N ALA A 168 7.23 -1.50 -1.67
CA ALA A 168 8.26 -0.79 -0.91
C ALA A 168 8.93 -1.68 0.13
N ALA A 169 8.17 -2.50 0.86
CA ALA A 169 8.72 -3.46 1.81
C ALA A 169 9.62 -4.50 1.13
N ILE A 170 9.23 -5.00 -0.05
CA ILE A 170 10.09 -5.91 -0.83
C ILE A 170 11.35 -5.19 -1.32
N ALA A 171 11.23 -3.92 -1.73
CA ALA A 171 12.39 -3.11 -2.14
C ALA A 171 13.40 -2.93 -0.99
N ASP A 172 12.94 -2.78 0.26
CA ASP A 172 13.82 -2.80 1.43
C ASP A 172 14.58 -4.13 1.53
N ALA A 173 13.87 -5.25 1.44
CA ALA A 173 14.50 -6.58 1.52
C ALA A 173 15.53 -6.80 0.40
N VAL A 174 15.23 -6.34 -0.81
CA VAL A 174 16.17 -6.37 -1.96
C VAL A 174 17.40 -5.51 -1.67
N ALA A 175 17.22 -4.28 -1.16
CA ALA A 175 18.33 -3.38 -0.86
C ALA A 175 19.22 -3.92 0.27
N LEU A 176 18.64 -4.45 1.34
CA LEU A 176 19.38 -5.08 2.42
C LEU A 176 20.18 -6.27 1.91
N ASN A 177 19.55 -7.16 1.14
CA ASN A 177 20.24 -8.30 0.54
C ASN A 177 21.39 -7.86 -0.39
N SER A 178 21.17 -6.83 -1.20
CA SER A 178 22.21 -6.32 -2.12
C SER A 178 23.42 -5.76 -1.36
N LEU A 179 23.19 -5.09 -0.23
CA LEU A 179 24.28 -4.60 0.62
C LEU A 179 25.04 -5.75 1.32
N LEU A 180 24.34 -6.81 1.73
CA LEU A 180 24.97 -8.03 2.24
C LEU A 180 25.80 -8.73 1.16
N GLU A 181 25.32 -8.80 -0.08
CA GLU A 181 26.10 -9.30 -1.23
C GLU A 181 27.35 -8.47 -1.50
N GLN A 182 27.26 -7.14 -1.37
CA GLN A 182 28.38 -6.25 -1.63
C GLN A 182 29.44 -6.23 -0.51
N HIS A 183 29.02 -6.34 0.75
CA HIS A 183 29.89 -6.12 1.91
C HIS A 183 30.09 -7.37 2.79
N GLY A 184 29.43 -8.48 2.46
CA GLY A 184 29.36 -9.69 3.29
C GLY A 184 28.67 -9.42 4.62
N ASP A 185 28.98 -10.25 5.61
CA ASP A 185 28.43 -10.21 6.98
C ASP A 185 28.93 -8.99 7.81
N GLN A 186 29.49 -7.95 7.19
CA GLN A 186 29.98 -6.74 7.85
C GLN A 186 28.82 -5.81 8.25
N LEU A 187 28.02 -6.22 9.25
CA LEU A 187 26.81 -5.51 9.68
C LEU A 187 27.05 -4.06 10.11
N SER A 188 28.23 -3.75 10.66
CA SER A 188 28.65 -2.38 11.02
C SER A 188 28.76 -1.44 9.82
N ILE A 189 28.85 -1.97 8.60
CA ILE A 189 28.85 -1.21 7.34
C ILE A 189 27.49 -1.33 6.65
N VAL A 190 26.94 -2.55 6.60
CA VAL A 190 25.68 -2.86 5.89
C VAL A 190 24.51 -2.10 6.49
N LEU A 191 24.31 -2.18 7.81
CA LEU A 191 23.12 -1.61 8.45
C LEU A 191 23.09 -0.07 8.40
N PRO A 192 24.21 0.66 8.62
CA PRO A 192 24.23 2.10 8.44
C PRO A 192 23.97 2.56 7.01
N LYS A 193 24.56 1.87 6.01
CA LYS A 193 24.29 2.15 4.60
C LYS A 193 22.83 1.89 4.24
N PHE A 194 22.29 0.78 4.72
CA PHE A 194 20.88 0.41 4.52
C PHE A 194 19.96 1.52 5.04
N SER A 195 20.10 1.94 6.30
CA SER A 195 19.27 3.03 6.85
C SER A 195 19.47 4.35 6.11
N GLN A 196 20.71 4.71 5.74
CA GLN A 196 20.96 5.96 5.01
C GLN A 196 20.23 6.02 3.66
N GLN A 197 20.09 4.87 2.99
CA GLN A 197 19.39 4.75 1.72
C GLN A 197 17.88 4.60 1.93
N GLN A 198 17.44 3.57 2.67
CA GLN A 198 16.04 3.17 2.72
C GLN A 198 15.17 4.08 3.56
N VAL A 199 15.71 4.82 4.54
CA VAL A 199 14.92 5.87 5.22
C VAL A 199 14.39 6.89 4.21
N LYS A 200 15.21 7.28 3.22
CA LYS A 200 14.80 8.24 2.20
C LYS A 200 13.79 7.65 1.23
N GLU A 201 13.98 6.40 0.81
CA GLU A 201 13.04 5.71 -0.09
C GLU A 201 11.70 5.46 0.60
N GLY A 202 11.69 4.96 1.84
CA GLY A 202 10.48 4.72 2.63
C GLY A 202 9.68 5.99 2.90
N HIS A 203 10.34 7.08 3.32
CA HIS A 203 9.67 8.38 3.47
C HIS A 203 9.12 8.89 2.14
N ALA A 204 9.88 8.73 1.04
CA ALA A 204 9.41 9.17 -0.27
C ALA A 204 8.20 8.36 -0.77
N ALA A 205 8.19 7.04 -0.54
CA ALA A 205 7.06 6.18 -0.86
C ALA A 205 5.81 6.57 -0.04
N SER A 206 5.99 6.80 1.26
CA SER A 206 4.93 7.26 2.17
C SER A 206 4.36 8.61 1.71
N ASP A 207 5.18 9.61 1.44
CA ASP A 207 4.74 10.91 0.96
C ASP A 207 4.05 10.83 -0.42
N LEU A 208 4.58 10.01 -1.34
CA LEU A 208 3.97 9.80 -2.65
C LEU A 208 2.57 9.20 -2.52
N SER A 209 2.29 8.38 -1.51
CA SER A 209 0.96 7.79 -1.29
C SER A 209 -0.15 8.84 -1.22
N LEU A 210 0.20 10.06 -0.78
CA LEU A 210 -0.73 11.18 -0.61
C LEU A 210 -1.16 11.81 -1.93
N ILE A 211 -0.48 11.54 -3.05
CA ILE A 211 -0.87 12.07 -4.36
C ILE A 211 -2.33 11.77 -4.72
N ALA A 212 -2.86 10.67 -4.19
CA ALA A 212 -4.26 10.30 -4.34
C ALA A 212 -5.20 11.38 -3.78
N LEU A 213 -4.85 12.06 -2.68
CA LEU A 213 -5.64 13.17 -2.12
C LEU A 213 -5.76 14.33 -3.12
N THR A 214 -4.69 14.67 -3.83
CA THR A 214 -4.74 15.66 -4.92
C THR A 214 -5.65 15.19 -6.04
N PHE A 215 -5.52 13.93 -6.47
CA PHE A 215 -6.32 13.36 -7.55
C PHE A 215 -7.83 13.39 -7.25
N TYR A 216 -8.19 13.14 -6.00
CA TYR A 216 -9.57 13.12 -5.53
C TYR A 216 -10.09 14.50 -5.11
N HIS A 217 -9.27 15.55 -5.11
CA HIS A 217 -9.77 16.90 -4.86
C HIS A 217 -10.47 17.47 -6.11
N ARG A 218 -11.61 18.17 -5.96
CA ARG A 218 -12.44 18.60 -7.10
C ARG A 218 -11.69 19.52 -8.08
N TRP A 219 -11.06 20.58 -7.57
CA TRP A 219 -10.36 21.57 -8.39
C TRP A 219 -8.93 21.13 -8.73
N PHE A 220 -8.12 20.85 -7.70
CA PHE A 220 -6.75 20.35 -7.90
C PHE A 220 -6.67 19.04 -8.68
N GLY A 221 -7.64 18.12 -8.56
CA GLY A 221 -7.67 16.90 -9.35
C GLY A 221 -7.95 17.17 -10.82
N PHE A 222 -8.82 18.12 -11.15
CA PHE A 222 -9.01 18.57 -12.53
C PHE A 222 -7.72 19.17 -13.11
N LEU A 223 -7.10 20.10 -12.38
CA LEU A 223 -5.85 20.73 -12.80
C LEU A 223 -4.72 19.71 -12.97
N TYR A 224 -4.58 18.79 -12.02
CA TYR A 224 -3.61 17.68 -12.07
C TYR A 224 -3.81 16.84 -13.33
N ARG A 225 -5.06 16.47 -13.67
CA ARG A 225 -5.36 15.68 -14.88
C ARG A 225 -4.99 16.42 -16.17
N VAL A 226 -5.28 17.71 -16.26
CA VAL A 226 -4.92 18.53 -17.44
C VAL A 226 -3.40 18.62 -17.60
N ILE A 227 -2.68 18.93 -16.52
CA ILE A 227 -1.21 19.02 -16.54
C ILE A 227 -0.58 17.65 -16.83
N THR A 228 -1.09 16.59 -16.21
CA THR A 228 -0.63 15.21 -16.46
C THR A 228 -0.91 14.79 -17.91
N LEU A 229 -2.03 15.21 -18.51
CA LEU A 229 -2.32 14.92 -19.91
C LEU A 229 -1.29 15.58 -20.82
N LEU A 230 -0.93 16.84 -20.58
CA LEU A 230 0.15 17.52 -21.31
C LEU A 230 1.49 16.78 -21.13
N TRP A 231 1.84 16.43 -19.90
CA TRP A 231 3.06 15.68 -19.57
C TRP A 231 3.14 14.32 -20.30
N VAL A 232 2.05 13.56 -20.29
CA VAL A 232 2.02 12.21 -20.88
C VAL A 232 1.91 12.24 -22.39
N VAL A 233 1.04 13.10 -22.94
CA VAL A 233 0.74 13.09 -24.38
C VAL A 233 1.70 13.98 -25.17
N VAL A 234 1.95 15.20 -24.68
CA VAL A 234 2.79 16.18 -25.39
C VAL A 234 4.27 15.90 -25.13
N LEU A 235 4.65 15.72 -23.87
CA LEU A 235 6.05 15.48 -23.50
C LEU A 235 6.46 13.99 -23.56
N ARG A 236 5.50 13.09 -23.85
CA ARG A 236 5.71 11.63 -23.95
C ARG A 236 6.41 11.03 -22.71
N GLN A 237 6.14 11.61 -21.55
CA GLN A 237 6.72 11.15 -20.29
C GLN A 237 5.75 10.20 -19.56
N PRO A 238 6.26 9.23 -18.79
CA PRO A 238 5.39 8.36 -18.01
C PRO A 238 4.70 9.16 -16.88
N SER A 239 3.45 8.79 -16.61
CA SER A 239 2.71 9.32 -15.46
C SER A 239 3.33 8.88 -14.13
N ILE A 240 3.03 9.59 -13.04
CA ILE A 240 3.44 9.18 -11.68
C ILE A 240 3.03 7.73 -11.42
N PHE A 241 1.78 7.36 -11.74
CA PHE A 241 1.27 5.99 -11.54
C PHE A 241 2.04 4.94 -12.33
N GLN A 242 2.47 5.24 -13.55
CA GLN A 242 3.29 4.29 -14.32
C GLN A 242 4.67 4.13 -13.68
N ARG A 243 5.28 5.22 -13.22
CA ARG A 243 6.61 5.20 -12.61
C ARG A 243 6.64 4.48 -11.27
N VAL A 244 5.65 4.72 -10.40
CA VAL A 244 5.59 4.04 -9.10
C VAL A 244 5.29 2.55 -9.22
N ASN A 245 4.69 2.10 -10.32
CA ASN A 245 4.43 0.69 -10.59
C ASN A 245 5.57 -0.01 -11.37
N GLN A 246 6.71 0.66 -11.58
CA GLN A 246 7.91 0.02 -12.12
C GLN A 246 8.60 -0.81 -11.02
N VAL A 247 9.21 -1.92 -11.43
CA VAL A 247 9.89 -2.85 -10.50
C VAL A 247 11.10 -2.20 -9.82
N ASP A 248 11.79 -1.32 -10.55
CA ASP A 248 12.99 -0.60 -10.16
C ASP A 248 12.72 0.87 -9.77
N VAL A 249 11.51 1.15 -9.29
CA VAL A 249 11.10 2.50 -8.90
C VAL A 249 12.09 3.15 -7.93
N ASN A 250 12.49 4.38 -8.24
CA ASN A 250 13.19 5.27 -7.31
C ASN A 250 12.17 6.29 -6.75
N TYR A 251 11.66 6.04 -5.53
CA TYR A 251 10.61 6.88 -4.94
C TYR A 251 11.11 8.29 -4.67
N VAL A 252 12.37 8.44 -4.25
CA VAL A 252 12.97 9.76 -3.98
C VAL A 252 12.96 10.64 -5.22
N GLN A 253 13.31 10.09 -6.38
CA GLN A 253 13.31 10.79 -7.65
C GLN A 253 11.88 11.15 -8.08
N VAL A 254 10.95 10.19 -8.00
CA VAL A 254 9.54 10.43 -8.34
C VAL A 254 8.96 11.53 -7.46
N LEU A 255 9.24 11.50 -6.15
CA LEU A 255 8.81 12.53 -5.21
C LEU A 255 9.39 13.90 -5.58
N ARG A 256 10.70 13.99 -5.82
CA ARG A 256 11.39 15.25 -6.12
C ARG A 256 10.78 15.94 -7.35
N GLU A 257 10.51 15.18 -8.40
CA GLU A 257 9.93 15.68 -9.64
C GLU A 257 8.45 16.09 -9.50
N ASN A 258 7.76 15.60 -8.45
CA ASN A 258 6.35 15.87 -8.20
C ASN A 258 6.09 16.62 -6.89
N ARG A 259 7.13 17.26 -6.32
CA ARG A 259 7.11 17.91 -5.00
C ARG A 259 5.96 18.90 -4.80
N LEU A 260 5.56 19.61 -5.86
CA LEU A 260 4.47 20.59 -5.80
C LEU A 260 3.13 19.91 -5.51
N TRP A 261 2.86 18.79 -6.19
CA TRP A 261 1.64 18.04 -6.00
C TRP A 261 1.57 17.38 -4.64
N ILE A 262 2.70 16.85 -4.15
CA ILE A 262 2.78 16.26 -2.82
C ILE A 262 2.66 17.34 -1.72
N TRP A 263 3.26 18.51 -1.92
CA TRP A 263 3.06 19.64 -1.01
C TRP A 263 1.58 20.07 -0.95
N LEU A 264 0.88 20.11 -2.10
CA LEU A 264 -0.57 20.36 -2.14
C LEU A 264 -1.35 19.25 -1.43
N ALA A 265 -1.03 17.98 -1.69
CA ALA A 265 -1.65 16.84 -1.00
C ALA A 265 -1.52 16.93 0.52
N ASN A 266 -0.34 17.35 1.01
CA ASN A 266 -0.08 17.55 2.43
C ASN A 266 -0.99 18.59 3.07
N LYS A 267 -1.36 19.65 2.34
CA LYS A 267 -2.33 20.65 2.81
C LYS A 267 -3.78 20.15 2.80
N LEU A 268 -4.06 19.06 2.09
CA LEU A 268 -5.36 18.43 2.00
C LEU A 268 -5.53 17.27 2.98
N ARG A 269 -4.47 16.87 3.73
CA ARG A 269 -4.59 15.82 4.74
C ARG A 269 -5.70 16.23 5.73
N PRO A 270 -6.66 15.33 6.04
CA PRO A 270 -7.54 15.57 7.17
C PRO A 270 -6.68 15.75 8.41
N ILE A 271 -6.99 16.76 9.23
CA ILE A 271 -6.29 17.00 10.48
C ILE A 271 -6.62 15.80 11.38
N SER A 272 -5.72 14.83 11.46
CA SER A 272 -5.81 13.76 12.45
C SER A 272 -5.60 14.38 13.82
N SER A 273 -6.69 14.51 14.59
CA SER A 273 -6.65 14.76 16.05
C SER A 273 -6.32 13.48 16.79
#